data_AF-A0A8E2H401-F1
#
_entry.id   AF-A0A8E2H401-F1
#
_cell.length_a   1.000
_cell.length_b   1.000
_cell.length_c   1.000
_cell.angle_alpha   90.00
_cell.angle_beta   90.00
_cell.angle_gamma   90.00
#
_symmetry.space_group_name_H-M   'P 1'
#
loop_
_entity.id
_entity.type
_entity.pdbx_description
1 polymer ?
#
loop_
_entity_poly.entity_id
_entity_poly.type
_entity_poly.pdbx_seq_one_letter_code
_entity_poly.pdbx_strand_id
1 'polypeptide(L)'
;MTRRVSPINWGAVAACGLRLTGWFAVNVLAAAGVMALILFAIGDFSLPITMAQLANLADRYVAANAIRRDQFDQEVIIGFFAILLLVAFFRRSGFARAFEDKDTSNA
;
A
#
# COMPACT_ATOMS: atom_id res chain seq x y z
N MET A 1 -0.41 25.95 40.20
CA MET A 1 -0.19 24.84 39.25
C MET A 1 -1.15 25.02 38.08
N THR A 2 -0.82 25.88 37.10
CA THR A 2 -1.69 26.21 35.97
C THR A 2 -1.39 25.25 34.81
N ARG A 3 -2.32 24.32 34.53
CA ARG A 3 -2.23 23.38 33.41
C ARG A 3 -2.45 24.18 32.12
N ARG A 4 -1.38 24.48 31.37
CA ARG A 4 -1.49 25.02 30.00
C ARG A 4 -2.19 23.97 29.14
N VAL A 5 -3.46 24.19 28.85
CA VAL A 5 -4.16 23.45 27.79
C VAL A 5 -3.62 24.03 26.49
N SER A 6 -2.69 23.34 25.85
CA SER A 6 -2.11 23.80 24.58
C SER A 6 -3.23 23.79 23.52
N PRO A 7 -3.49 24.90 22.80
CA PRO A 7 -4.43 24.87 21.69
C PRO A 7 -3.94 23.86 20.66
N ILE A 8 -4.87 23.06 20.11
CA ILE A 8 -4.57 22.11 19.04
C ILE A 8 -3.87 22.87 17.91
N ASN A 9 -2.60 22.53 17.67
CA ASN A 9 -1.85 23.08 16.55
C ASN A 9 -2.31 22.37 15.27
N TRP A 10 -3.37 22.90 14.65
CA TRP A 10 -3.94 22.40 13.40
C TRP A 10 -2.92 22.29 12.27
N GLY A 11 -1.92 23.17 12.23
CA GLY A 11 -0.82 23.10 11.27
C GLY A 11 0.03 21.84 11.45
N ALA A 12 0.34 21.49 12.70
CA ALA A 12 1.07 20.26 13.01
C ALA A 12 0.25 19.00 12.73
N VAL A 13 -1.08 19.04 12.91
CA VAL A 13 -1.98 17.93 12.53
C VAL A 13 -2.02 17.76 11.01
N ALA A 14 -2.17 18.85 10.26
CA ALA A 14 -2.19 18.82 8.80
C ALA A 14 -0.85 18.31 8.21
N ALA A 15 0.29 18.79 8.74
CA ALA A 15 1.61 18.34 8.32
C ALA A 15 1.84 16.84 8.60
N CYS A 16 1.40 16.36 9.78
CA CYS A 16 1.44 14.93 10.11
C CYS A 16 0.56 14.11 9.15
N GLY A 17 -0.66 14.58 8.89
CA GLY A 17 -1.58 13.94 7.93
C GLY A 17 -0.97 13.81 6.54
N LEU A 18 -0.37 14.89 6.01
CA LEU A 18 0.27 14.86 4.69
C LEU A 18 1.46 13.88 4.63
N ARG A 19 2.28 13.83 5.69
CA ARG A 19 3.40 12.88 5.78
C ARG A 19 2.92 11.43 5.86
N LEU A 20 1.85 11.17 6.62
CA LEU A 20 1.23 9.84 6.70
C LEU A 20 0.63 9.43 5.35
N THR A 21 -0.08 10.32 4.67
CA THR A 21 -0.63 10.04 3.33
C THR A 21 0.48 9.81 2.31
N GLY A 22 1.53 10.61 2.31
CA GLY A 22 2.70 10.41 1.44
C GLY A 22 3.41 9.10 1.73
N TRP A 23 3.55 8.73 3.00
CA TRP A 23 4.08 7.44 3.39
C TRP A 23 3.17 6.31 2.89
N PHE A 24 1.86 6.40 3.11
CA PHE A 24 0.90 5.39 2.67
C PHE A 24 0.90 5.22 1.14
N ALA A 25 0.86 6.32 0.38
CA ALA A 25 0.87 6.32 -1.08
C ALA A 25 2.09 5.59 -1.65
N VAL A 26 3.28 5.81 -1.09
CA VAL A 26 4.50 5.11 -1.54
C VAL A 26 4.46 3.62 -1.19
N ASN A 27 3.89 3.22 -0.05
CA ASN A 27 3.72 1.80 0.27
C ASN A 27 2.70 1.12 -0.66
N VAL A 28 1.60 1.80 -0.99
CA VAL A 28 0.61 1.31 -1.96
C VAL A 28 1.25 1.14 -3.35
N LEU A 29 2.01 2.13 -3.81
CA LEU A 29 2.71 2.06 -5.09
C LEU A 29 3.74 0.92 -5.12
N ALA A 30 4.51 0.77 -4.03
CA ALA A 30 5.47 -0.32 -3.92
C ALA A 30 4.78 -1.70 -3.87
N ALA A 31 3.64 -1.84 -3.17
CA ALA A 31 2.87 -3.06 -3.15
C ALA A 31 2.31 -3.42 -4.54
N ALA A 32 1.79 -2.43 -5.28
CA ALA A 32 1.36 -2.61 -6.66
C ALA A 32 2.53 -3.03 -7.56
N GLY A 33 3.71 -2.42 -7.39
CA GLY A 33 4.93 -2.81 -8.09
C GLY A 33 5.35 -4.25 -7.81
N VAL A 34 5.32 -4.70 -6.55
CA VAL A 34 5.63 -6.09 -6.17
C VAL A 34 4.64 -7.07 -6.79
N MET A 35 3.33 -6.76 -6.75
CA MET A 35 2.32 -7.59 -7.39
C MET A 35 2.54 -7.69 -8.90
N ALA A 36 2.84 -6.58 -9.56
CA ALA A 36 3.19 -6.57 -10.98
C ALA A 36 4.46 -7.38 -11.28
N LEU A 37 5.48 -7.31 -10.42
CA LEU A 37 6.70 -8.12 -10.54
C LEU A 37 6.43 -9.61 -10.38
N ILE A 38 5.50 -10.02 -9.50
CA ILE A 38 5.09 -11.43 -9.38
C ILE A 38 4.44 -11.91 -10.69
N LEU A 39 3.51 -11.13 -11.25
CA LEU A 39 2.89 -11.47 -12.54
C LEU A 39 3.93 -11.54 -13.67
N PHE A 40 4.88 -10.61 -13.68
CA PHE A 40 5.97 -10.60 -14.65
C PHE A 40 6.90 -11.80 -14.49
N ALA A 41 7.18 -12.23 -13.24
CA ALA A 41 7.95 -13.43 -12.96
C ALA A 41 7.21 -14.72 -13.38
N ILE A 42 5.88 -14.76 -13.23
CA ILE A 42 5.04 -15.86 -13.77
C ILE A 42 5.14 -15.92 -15.30
N GLY A 43 5.24 -14.75 -15.95
CA GLY A 43 5.49 -14.64 -17.39
C GLY A 43 6.95 -14.85 -17.80
N ASP A 44 7.77 -15.51 -16.97
CA ASP A 44 9.19 -15.79 -17.23
C ASP A 44 10.02 -14.52 -17.54
N PHE A 45 9.69 -13.40 -16.88
CA PHE A 45 10.28 -12.08 -17.14
C PHE A 45 10.15 -11.63 -18.61
N SER A 46 9.16 -12.15 -19.32
CA SER A 46 8.87 -11.84 -20.72
C SER A 46 7.54 -11.12 -20.81
N LEU A 47 7.55 -9.89 -21.33
CA LEU A 47 6.33 -9.10 -21.50
C LEU A 47 5.29 -9.80 -22.39
N PRO A 48 5.65 -10.38 -23.56
CA PRO A 48 4.69 -11.12 -24.38
C PRO A 48 4.00 -12.27 -23.64
N ILE A 49 4.77 -13.06 -22.87
CA ILE A 49 4.22 -14.21 -22.13
C ILE A 49 3.34 -13.72 -20.98
N THR A 50 3.77 -12.69 -20.25
CA THR A 50 2.99 -12.07 -19.17
C THR A 50 1.64 -11.58 -19.69
N MET A 51 1.62 -10.87 -20.83
CA MET A 51 0.39 -10.38 -21.43
C MET A 51 -0.52 -11.52 -21.91
N ALA A 52 0.05 -12.61 -22.45
CA ALA A 52 -0.71 -13.79 -22.85
C ALA A 52 -1.36 -14.49 -21.64
N GLN A 53 -0.63 -14.61 -20.52
CA GLN A 53 -1.18 -15.17 -19.28
C GLN A 53 -2.28 -14.28 -18.70
N LEU A 54 -2.09 -12.95 -18.71
CA LEU A 54 -3.10 -12.00 -18.24
C LEU A 54 -4.37 -12.04 -19.09
N ALA A 55 -4.24 -12.16 -20.41
CA ALA A 55 -5.38 -12.32 -21.31
C ALA A 55 -6.16 -13.61 -21.03
N ASN A 56 -5.46 -14.73 -20.80
CA ASN A 56 -6.07 -16.00 -20.45
C ASN A 56 -6.79 -15.92 -19.09
N LEU A 57 -6.17 -15.27 -18.11
CA LEU A 57 -6.78 -15.06 -16.79
C LEU A 57 -8.05 -14.22 -16.90
N ALA A 58 -8.04 -13.14 -17.68
CA ALA A 58 -9.19 -12.27 -17.91
C ALA A 58 -10.35 -13.04 -18.56
N ASP A 59 -10.07 -13.84 -19.60
CA ASP A 59 -11.08 -14.64 -20.29
C ASP A 59 -11.72 -15.66 -19.33
N ARG A 60 -10.90 -16.35 -18.52
CA ARG A 60 -11.40 -17.27 -17.49
C ARG A 60 -12.20 -16.59 -16.39
N TYR A 61 -11.80 -15.38 -15.99
CA TYR A 61 -12.52 -14.59 -14.98
C TYR A 61 -13.91 -14.18 -15.49
N VAL A 62 -13.99 -13.67 -16.72
CA VAL A 62 -15.26 -13.27 -17.36
C VAL A 62 -16.15 -14.47 -17.66
N ALA A 63 -15.58 -15.65 -17.96
CA ALA A 63 -16.35 -16.87 -18.16
C ALA A 63 -16.82 -17.53 -16.84
N ALA A 64 -16.22 -17.19 -15.70
CA ALA A 64 -16.54 -17.81 -14.41
C ALA A 64 -17.94 -17.41 -13.89
N ASN A 65 -18.55 -18.28 -13.07
CA ASN A 65 -19.79 -17.95 -12.36
C ASN A 65 -19.54 -16.91 -11.24
N ALA A 66 -20.57 -16.17 -10.82
CA ALA A 66 -20.51 -15.08 -9.84
C ALA A 66 -19.79 -15.47 -8.54
N ILE A 67 -20.05 -16.67 -8.00
CA ILE A 67 -19.40 -17.17 -6.77
C ILE A 67 -17.87 -17.29 -6.95
N ARG A 68 -17.41 -17.76 -8.12
CA ARG A 68 -15.98 -17.94 -8.38
C ARG A 68 -15.27 -16.62 -8.62
N ARG A 69 -15.97 -15.63 -9.18
CA ARG A 69 -15.44 -14.26 -9.35
C ARG A 69 -15.25 -13.58 -8.00
N ASP A 70 -16.26 -13.66 -7.14
CA ASP A 70 -16.22 -13.08 -5.79
C ASP A 70 -15.07 -13.68 -4.96
N GLN A 71 -14.89 -15.01 -5.03
CA GLN A 71 -13.74 -15.68 -4.42
C GLN A 71 -12.41 -15.17 -4.99
N PHE A 72 -12.28 -15.06 -6.32
CA PHE A 72 -11.07 -14.54 -6.94
C PHE A 72 -10.77 -13.10 -6.53
N ASP A 73 -11.78 -12.23 -6.49
CA ASP A 73 -11.64 -10.84 -6.07
C ASP A 73 -11.15 -10.77 -4.63
N GLN A 74 -11.70 -11.62 -3.74
CA GLN A 74 -11.26 -11.71 -2.36
C GLN A 74 -9.79 -12.15 -2.25
N GLU A 75 -9.36 -13.16 -3.01
CA GLU A 75 -7.96 -13.62 -3.01
C GLU A 75 -6.99 -12.53 -3.49
N VAL A 76 -7.35 -11.80 -4.55
CA VAL A 76 -6.54 -10.67 -5.06
C VAL A 76 -6.42 -9.57 -4.02
N ILE A 77 -7.52 -9.22 -3.36
CA ILE A 77 -7.55 -8.22 -2.30
C ILE A 77 -6.68 -8.65 -1.12
N ILE A 78 -6.85 -9.88 -0.63
CA ILE A 78 -6.07 -10.43 0.49
C ILE A 78 -4.58 -10.44 0.13
N GLY A 79 -4.21 -10.90 -1.07
CA GLY A 79 -2.83 -10.90 -1.55
C GLY A 79 -2.24 -9.49 -1.62
N PHE A 80 -3.01 -8.51 -2.11
CA PHE A 80 -2.58 -7.11 -2.14
C PHE A 80 -2.34 -6.54 -0.74
N PHE A 81 -3.27 -6.77 0.19
CA PHE A 81 -3.12 -6.33 1.57
C PHE A 81 -1.95 -7.02 2.28
N ALA A 82 -1.71 -8.30 2.04
CA ALA A 82 -0.55 -9.00 2.58
C ALA A 82 0.76 -8.36 2.11
N ILE A 83 0.90 -8.09 0.81
CA ILE A 83 2.07 -7.40 0.24
C ILE A 83 2.19 -5.99 0.84
N LEU A 84 1.09 -5.23 0.92
CA LEU A 84 1.07 -3.89 1.49
C LEU A 84 1.56 -3.87 2.94
N LEU A 85 1.08 -4.81 3.76
CA LEU A 85 1.51 -4.95 5.16
C LEU A 85 2.99 -5.32 5.27
N LEU A 86 3.49 -6.22 4.41
CA LEU A 86 4.91 -6.56 4.36
C LEU A 86 5.77 -5.35 3.99
N VAL A 87 5.41 -4.64 2.92
CA VAL A 87 6.12 -3.43 2.47
C VAL A 87 6.11 -2.36 3.57
N ALA A 88 4.94 -2.11 4.18
CA ALA A 88 4.80 -1.17 5.28
C ALA A 88 5.63 -1.58 6.51
N PHE A 89 5.70 -2.87 6.82
CA PHE A 89 6.51 -3.40 7.91
C PHE A 89 8.01 -3.20 7.67
N PHE A 90 8.52 -3.55 6.48
CA PHE A 90 9.92 -3.30 6.13
C PHE A 90 10.26 -1.80 6.08
N ARG A 91 9.29 -0.95 5.72
CA ARG A 91 9.44 0.51 5.65
C ARG A 91 9.03 1.25 6.92
N ARG A 92 8.88 0.54 8.04
CA ARG A 92 8.45 1.07 9.35
C ARG A 92 9.36 2.18 9.87
N SER A 93 10.63 2.23 9.48
CA SER A 93 11.56 3.31 9.85
C SER A 93 11.11 4.69 9.36
N GLY A 94 10.40 4.77 8.22
CA GLY A 94 9.82 6.03 7.73
C GLY A 94 8.61 6.49 8.52
N PHE A 95 7.89 5.57 9.17
CA PHE A 95 6.74 5.88 10.03
C PHE A 95 7.18 6.53 11.35
N ALA A 96 8.26 6.04 11.97
CA ALA A 96 8.81 6.63 13.19
C ALA A 96 9.24 8.10 12.99
N ARG A 97 9.90 8.39 11.86
CA ARG A 97 10.34 9.75 11.50
C ARG A 97 9.21 10.75 11.27
N ALA A 98 8.01 10.28 10.92
CA ALA A 98 6.85 11.17 10.76
C ALA A 98 6.39 11.80 12.09
N PHE A 99 6.69 11.16 13.22
CA PHE A 99 6.34 11.64 14.56
C PHE A 99 7.49 12.37 15.26
N GLU A 100 8.73 12.13 14.85
CA GLU A 100 9.96 12.61 15.53
C GLU A 100 10.22 14.10 15.33
N ASP A 101 9.72 14.69 14.24
CA ASP A 101 9.89 16.12 13.90
C ASP A 101 8.99 17.08 14.72
N LYS A 102 8.25 16.56 15.71
CA LYS A 102 7.47 17.39 16.64
C LYS A 102 8.25 17.79 17.89
N ASP A 103 9.28 17.03 18.24
CA ASP A 103 10.03 17.23 19.49
C ASP A 103 11.16 18.23 19.35
N THR A 104 11.73 18.40 18.15
CA THR A 104 12.84 19.33 17.87
C THR A 104 12.44 20.79 17.72
N SER A 105 11.15 21.12 17.60
CA SER A 105 10.67 22.52 17.53
C SER A 105 10.45 23.16 18.90
N ASN A 106 10.59 22.40 20.00
CA ASN A 106 10.39 22.89 21.38
C ASN A 106 11.69 22.88 22.22
N ALA A 107 12.86 22.70 21.60
CA ALA A 107 14.17 22.88 22.20
C ALA A 107 14.82 24.16 21.68
#